data_AF-A0A953W871-F1
#
_entry.id   AF-A0A953W871-F1
#
_cell.length_a   1.000
_cell.length_b   1.000
_cell.length_c   1.000
_cell.angle_alpha   90.00
_cell.angle_beta   90.00
_cell.angle_gamma   90.00
#
_symmetry.space_group_name_H-M   'P 1'
#
loop_
_entity.id
_entity.type
_entity.pdbx_description
1 polymer ?
#
loop_
_entity_poly.entity_id
_entity_poly.type
_entity_poly.pdbx_seq_one_letter_code
_entity_poly.pdbx_strand_id
1 'polypeptide(L)'
;RAPNALGETRLGFTVTRKIGNAVVRNRVKRRLREASRRVFPDFAEPGFDYVLIARAAAAARPFELLLDDMKRALLRLSSHPK
;
A
#
# COMPACT_ATOMS: atom_id res chain seq x y z
N ARG A 1 3.31 2.82 -9.54
CA ARG A 1 4.72 2.42 -9.29
C ARG A 1 5.62 3.19 -10.25
N ALA A 2 6.89 3.38 -9.92
CA ALA A 2 7.90 3.93 -10.82
C ALA A 2 9.19 3.11 -10.68
N PRO A 3 9.94 2.82 -11.75
CA PRO A 3 11.21 2.11 -11.64
C PRO A 3 12.20 2.92 -10.81
N ASN A 4 13.04 2.23 -10.04
CA ASN A 4 14.14 2.80 -9.28
C ASN A 4 15.44 2.03 -9.62
N ALA A 5 16.59 2.67 -9.40
CA ALA A 5 17.89 2.09 -9.73
C ALA A 5 18.52 1.29 -8.57
N LEU A 6 17.73 0.91 -7.55
CA LEU A 6 18.25 0.34 -6.30
C LEU A 6 18.12 -1.19 -6.24
N GLY A 7 17.45 -1.82 -7.20
CA GLY A 7 17.18 -3.26 -7.18
C GLY A 7 16.24 -3.71 -6.06
N GLU A 8 15.78 -2.77 -5.21
CA GLU A 8 14.94 -3.02 -4.04
C GLU A 8 13.61 -2.27 -4.15
N THR A 9 12.60 -2.78 -3.44
CA THR A 9 11.28 -2.15 -3.39
C THR A 9 11.23 -1.08 -2.31
N ARG A 10 10.81 0.15 -2.66
CA ARG A 10 10.55 1.21 -1.68
C ARG A 10 9.06 1.55 -1.56
N LEU A 11 8.66 1.94 -0.35
CA LEU A 11 7.27 2.19 0.01
C LEU A 11 7.04 3.61 0.55
N GLY A 12 6.22 4.37 -0.16
CA GLY A 12 5.64 5.64 0.29
C GLY A 12 4.19 5.47 0.74
N PHE A 13 3.78 6.17 1.81
CA PHE A 13 2.41 6.15 2.30
C PHE A 13 1.83 7.56 2.37
N THR A 14 0.75 7.80 1.62
CA THR A 14 0.03 9.08 1.63
C THR A 14 -1.31 8.92 2.35
N VAL A 15 -1.45 9.60 3.49
CA VAL A 15 -2.68 9.61 4.30
C VAL A 15 -3.12 11.06 4.50
N THR A 16 -4.17 11.47 3.78
CA THR A 16 -4.64 12.87 3.76
C THR A 16 -5.41 13.25 5.03
N ARG A 17 -5.52 14.55 5.32
CA ARG A 17 -6.32 15.08 6.45
C ARG A 17 -7.80 14.69 6.36
N LYS A 18 -8.33 14.48 5.15
CA LYS A 18 -9.73 14.09 4.89
C LYS A 18 -10.13 12.75 5.51
N ILE A 19 -9.15 11.89 5.82
CA ILE A 19 -9.40 10.56 6.41
C ILE A 19 -9.80 10.66 7.90
N GLY A 20 -9.38 11.72 8.59
CA GLY A 20 -9.73 11.94 9.99
C GLY A 20 -8.62 12.62 10.78
N ASN A 21 -8.79 12.62 12.11
CA ASN A 21 -7.83 13.18 13.05
C ASN A 21 -6.48 12.43 13.03
N ALA A 22 -5.50 12.92 13.79
CA ALA A 22 -4.17 12.31 13.86
C ALA A 22 -4.20 10.83 14.27
N VAL A 23 -5.08 10.45 15.20
CA VAL A 23 -5.20 9.07 15.69
C VAL A 23 -5.69 8.14 14.58
N VAL A 24 -6.75 8.53 13.87
CA VAL A 24 -7.30 7.75 12.75
C VAL A 24 -6.27 7.62 11.63
N ARG A 25 -5.58 8.72 11.26
CA ARG A 25 -4.54 8.69 10.23
C ARG A 25 -3.36 7.79 10.62
N ASN A 26 -2.91 7.85 11.87
CA ASN A 26 -1.84 7.00 12.37
C ASN A 26 -2.25 5.53 12.39
N ARG A 27 -3.50 5.22 12.77
CA ARG A 27 -4.04 3.86 12.68
C ARG A 27 -4.02 3.37 11.23
N VAL A 28 -4.51 4.15 10.27
CA VAL A 28 -4.48 3.79 8.85
C VAL A 28 -3.05 3.57 8.36
N LYS A 29 -2.12 4.47 8.69
CA LYS A 29 -0.70 4.32 8.31
C LYS A 29 -0.08 3.05 8.89
N ARG A 30 -0.37 2.71 10.16
CA ARG A 30 0.09 1.44 10.78
C ARG A 30 -0.48 0.22 10.07
N ARG A 31 -1.78 0.23 9.78
CA ARG A 31 -2.45 -0.87 9.06
C ARG A 31 -1.88 -1.07 7.67
N LEU A 32 -1.67 0.01 6.91
CA LEU A 32 -1.08 -0.07 5.58
C LEU A 32 0.36 -0.57 5.61
N ARG A 33 1.17 -0.15 6.60
CA ARG A 33 2.53 -0.70 6.77
C ARG A 33 2.53 -2.19 7.05
N GLU A 34 1.71 -2.64 8.00
CA GLU A 34 1.66 -4.07 8.34
C GLU A 34 1.12 -4.91 7.18
N ALA A 35 0.09 -4.42 6.50
CA ALA A 35 -0.41 -5.06 5.30
C ALA A 35 0.70 -5.15 4.24
N SER A 36 1.46 -4.06 4.04
CA SER A 36 2.53 -4.04 3.03
C SER A 36 3.61 -5.05 3.36
N ARG A 37 4.01 -5.13 4.64
CA ARG A 37 4.98 -6.11 5.14
C ARG A 37 4.59 -7.56 4.82
N ARG A 38 3.30 -7.88 4.84
CA ARG A 38 2.78 -9.23 4.56
C ARG A 38 2.61 -9.54 3.08
N VAL A 39 2.34 -8.53 2.24
CA VAL A 39 1.95 -8.75 0.84
C VAL A 39 3.08 -8.42 -0.13
N PHE A 40 3.90 -7.41 0.15
CA PHE A 40 4.91 -6.97 -0.80
C PHE A 40 5.98 -8.02 -1.12
N PRO A 41 6.49 -8.82 -0.17
CA PRO A 41 7.49 -9.84 -0.48
C PRO A 41 7.05 -10.84 -1.56
N ASP A 42 5.75 -11.15 -1.63
CA ASP A 42 5.23 -12.15 -2.55
C ASP A 42 4.71 -11.56 -3.88
N PHE A 43 4.30 -10.29 -3.88
CA PHE A 43 3.55 -9.70 -5.00
C PHE A 43 4.16 -8.43 -5.59
N ALA A 44 5.14 -7.80 -4.95
CA ALA A 44 5.76 -6.58 -5.47
C ALA A 44 6.96 -6.91 -6.34
N GLU A 45 7.08 -6.21 -7.46
CA GLU A 45 8.26 -6.27 -8.30
C GLU A 45 9.42 -5.49 -7.66
N PRO A 46 10.63 -6.08 -7.58
CA PRO A 46 11.84 -5.41 -7.11
C PRO A 46 12.29 -4.32 -8.08
N GLY A 47 13.05 -3.34 -7.59
CA GLY A 47 13.48 -2.20 -8.41
C GLY A 47 12.39 -1.18 -8.73
N PHE A 48 11.31 -1.15 -7.94
CA PHE A 48 10.22 -0.18 -8.09
C PHE A 48 9.88 0.54 -6.79
N ASP A 49 9.49 1.81 -6.94
CA ASP A 49 8.88 2.63 -5.91
C ASP A 49 7.35 2.52 -5.98
N TYR A 50 6.73 2.22 -4.84
CA TYR A 50 5.28 2.14 -4.69
C TYR A 50 4.79 3.23 -3.74
N VAL A 51 3.74 3.94 -4.17
CA VAL A 51 3.06 4.93 -3.33
C VAL A 51 1.65 4.42 -3.02
N LEU A 52 1.42 4.08 -1.75
CA LEU A 52 0.13 3.64 -1.25
C LEU A 52 -0.67 4.85 -0.77
N ILE A 53 -1.75 5.16 -1.49
CA ILE A 53 -2.66 6.25 -1.18
C ILE A 53 -3.83 5.70 -0.38
N ALA A 54 -3.92 6.10 0.89
CA ALA A 54 -5.00 5.68 1.75
C ALA A 54 -6.35 6.28 1.31
N ARG A 55 -7.39 5.45 1.37
CA ARG A 55 -8.80 5.88 1.25
C ARG A 55 -9.47 5.82 2.62
N ALA A 56 -10.51 6.63 2.84
CA ALA A 56 -11.21 6.69 4.13
C ALA A 56 -11.70 5.31 4.61
N ALA A 57 -12.15 4.45 3.69
CA ALA A 57 -12.58 3.09 3.98
C ALA A 57 -11.49 2.22 4.66
N ALA A 58 -10.20 2.50 4.43
CA ALA A 58 -9.10 1.73 5.04
C ALA A 58 -9.04 1.87 6.57
N ALA A 59 -9.69 2.87 7.15
CA ALA A 59 -9.76 3.03 8.61
C ALA A 59 -10.58 1.92 9.28
N ALA A 60 -11.74 1.58 8.70
CA ALA A 60 -12.74 0.69 9.29
C ALA A 60 -12.80 -0.70 8.63
N ARG A 61 -12.28 -0.87 7.41
CA ARG A 61 -12.32 -2.16 6.70
C ARG A 61 -11.67 -3.27 7.54
N PRO A 62 -12.20 -4.50 7.56
CA PRO A 62 -11.52 -5.65 8.15
C PRO A 62 -10.10 -5.83 7.58
N PHE A 63 -9.16 -6.27 8.41
CA PHE A 63 -7.75 -6.32 8.01
C PHE A 63 -7.50 -7.34 6.88
N GLU A 64 -8.12 -8.51 6.94
CA GLU A 64 -8.00 -9.52 5.86
C GLU A 64 -8.45 -8.97 4.51
N LEU A 65 -9.59 -8.27 4.48
CA LEU A 65 -10.07 -7.62 3.25
C LEU A 65 -9.13 -6.51 2.75
N LEU A 66 -8.40 -5.85 3.65
CA LEU A 66 -7.37 -4.87 3.27
C LEU A 66 -6.16 -5.56 2.61
N LEU A 67 -5.77 -6.76 3.08
CA LEU A 67 -4.74 -7.56 2.43
C LEU A 67 -5.17 -7.95 1.01
N ASP A 68 -6.40 -8.41 0.84
CA ASP A 68 -6.95 -8.81 -0.46
C ASP A 68 -7.03 -7.64 -1.44
N ASP A 69 -7.48 -6.47 -0.97
CA ASP A 69 -7.50 -5.26 -1.79
C ASP A 69 -6.11 -4.89 -2.30
N MET A 70 -5.10 -5.02 -1.44
CA MET A 70 -3.73 -4.71 -1.82
C MET A 70 -3.13 -5.74 -2.78
N LYS A 71 -3.35 -7.04 -2.56
CA LYS A 71 -2.98 -8.09 -3.50
C LYS A 71 -3.58 -7.83 -4.87
N ARG A 72 -4.89 -7.55 -4.93
CA ARG A 72 -5.60 -7.20 -6.16
C ARG A 72 -5.01 -5.96 -6.83
N ALA A 73 -4.66 -4.94 -6.06
CA ALA A 73 -4.03 -3.73 -6.60
C ALA A 73 -2.65 -4.01 -7.21
N LEU A 74 -1.81 -4.82 -6.55
CA LEU A 74 -0.48 -5.19 -7.05
C LEU A 74 -0.57 -6.08 -8.31
N LEU A 75 -1.45 -7.08 -8.32
CA LEU A 75 -1.67 -7.94 -9.49
C LEU A 75 -2.16 -7.15 -10.71
N ARG A 76 -3.01 -6.14 -10.50
CA ARG A 76 -3.42 -5.24 -11.58
C ARG A 76 -2.26 -4.41 -12.11
N LEU A 77 -1.38 -3.93 -11.23
CA LEU A 77 -0.19 -3.17 -11.63
C LEU A 77 0.80 -4.03 -12.42
N SER A 78 0.97 -5.32 -12.08
CA SER A 78 1.87 -6.22 -12.83
C SER A 78 1.28 -6.64 -14.19
N SER A 79 -0.04 -6.78 -14.30
CA SER A 79 -0.72 -7.14 -15.55
C SER A 79 -0.67 -6.06 -16.65
N HIS A 80 -0.33 -4.81 -16.29
CA HIS A 80 -0.18 -3.71 -17.23
C HIS A 80 1.30 -3.29 -17.26
N PRO A 81 2.12 -3.94 -18.10
CA PRO A 81 3.46 -3.44 -18.37
C PRO A 81 3.35 -2.04 -18.96
N LYS A 82 4.19 -1.13 -18.47
CA LYS A 82 4.24 0.26 -18.90
C LYS A 82 5.34 0.45 -19.93
#